data_AF-A0A3D1YP13-F1
#
_entry.id   AF-A0A3D1YP13-F1
#
_cell.length_a   1.000
_cell.length_b   1.000
_cell.length_c   1.000
_cell.angle_alpha   90.00
_cell.angle_beta   90.00
_cell.angle_gamma   90.00
#
_symmetry.space_group_name_H-M   'P 1'
#
loop_
_entity.id
_entity.type
_entity.pdbx_description
1 polymer ?
#
loop_
_entity_poly.entity_id
_entity_poly.type
_entity_poly.pdbx_seq_one_letter_code
_entity_poly.pdbx_strand_id
1 'polypeptide(L)' 'MNVPTVTICSDRFLILADSESKSLGMPDLPVALGKHPFGGIDENVIDGLIDGFVTQIISGFRGV' A
#
# COMPACT_ATOMS: atom_id res chain seq x y z
N MET A 1 -12.08 -14.47 12.29
CA MET A 1 -10.78 -14.49 11.58
C MET A 1 -10.06 -13.21 11.96
N ASN A 2 -8.93 -13.30 12.66
CA ASN A 2 -8.15 -12.13 13.11
C ASN A 2 -6.72 -12.22 12.55
N VAL A 3 -6.62 -12.31 11.22
CA VAL A 3 -5.33 -12.32 10.52
C VAL A 3 -5.07 -10.89 10.06
N PRO A 4 -4.00 -10.24 10.51
CA PRO A 4 -3.62 -8.93 10.02
C PRO A 4 -3.51 -8.94 8.49
N THR A 5 -4.20 -8.01 7.85
CA THR A 5 -4.36 -7.97 6.39
C THR A 5 -4.06 -6.55 5.92
N VAL A 6 -3.39 -6.42 4.78
CA VAL A 6 -3.09 -5.15 4.12
C VAL A 6 -3.30 -5.31 2.62
N THR A 7 -3.95 -4.34 1.97
CA THR A 7 -4.01 -4.27 0.51
C THR A 7 -2.77 -3.57 0.00
N ILE A 8 -2.13 -4.16 -1.02
CA ILE A 8 -0.95 -3.59 -1.68
C ILE A 8 -1.35 -3.25 -3.11
N CYS A 9 -1.27 -1.98 -3.49
CA CYS A 9 -1.57 -1.57 -4.87
C CYS A 9 -0.78 -0.31 -5.28
N SER A 10 -0.86 0.04 -6.57
CA SER A 10 -0.35 1.33 -7.04
C SER A 10 -1.27 2.46 -6.57
N ASP A 11 -0.69 3.64 -6.36
CA ASP A 11 -1.42 4.91 -6.18
C ASP A 11 -2.52 5.19 -7.22
N ARG A 12 -2.39 4.63 -8.43
CA ARG A 12 -3.43 4.69 -9.48
C ARG A 12 -4.70 3.93 -9.15
N PHE A 13 -4.66 2.99 -8.21
CA PHE A 13 -5.79 2.13 -7.83
C PHE A 13 -6.41 2.51 -6.48
N LEU A 14 -6.15 3.69 -5.94
CA LEU A 14 -6.67 4.11 -4.63
C LEU A 14 -8.20 3.96 -4.50
N ILE A 15 -8.95 4.36 -5.54
CA ILE A 15 -10.41 4.25 -5.55
C ILE A 15 -10.86 2.77 -5.54
N LEU A 16 -10.10 1.90 -6.21
CA LEU A 16 -10.40 0.47 -6.23
C LEU A 16 -10.12 -0.15 -4.85
N ALA A 17 -9.03 0.23 -4.19
CA ALA A 17 -8.71 -0.25 -2.84
C ALA A 17 -9.77 0.18 -1.82
N ASP A 18 -10.31 1.40 -1.91
CA ASP A 18 -11.45 1.86 -1.09
C ASP A 18 -12.74 1.07 -1.39
N SER A 19 -13.00 0.72 -2.64
CA SER A 19 -14.14 -0.13 -2.99
C SER A 19 -13.97 -1.56 -2.47
N GLU A 20 -12.74 -2.10 -2.52
CA GLU A 20 -12.39 -3.43 -2.02
C GLU A 20 -12.61 -3.52 -0.50
N SER A 21 -12.13 -2.54 0.26
CA SER A 21 -12.29 -2.51 1.73
C SER A 21 -13.75 -2.61 2.16
N LYS A 22 -14.64 -1.88 1.48
CA LYS A 22 -16.11 -1.92 1.68
C LYS A 22 -16.69 -3.27 1.30
N SER A 23 -16.28 -3.80 0.15
CA SER A 23 -16.79 -5.08 -0.38
C SER A 23 -16.39 -6.27 0.50
N LEU A 24 -15.21 -6.21 1.13
CA LEU A 24 -14.71 -7.22 2.07
C LEU A 24 -15.29 -7.07 3.49
N GLY A 25 -16.05 -6.00 3.77
CA GLY A 25 -16.52 -5.71 5.13
C GLY A 25 -15.40 -5.29 6.08
N MET A 26 -14.31 -4.71 5.55
CA MET A 26 -13.12 -4.27 6.27
C MET A 26 -12.90 -2.75 6.06
N PRO A 27 -13.76 -1.87 6.63
CA PRO A 27 -13.69 -0.43 6.38
C PRO A 27 -12.36 0.22 6.77
N ASP A 28 -11.64 -0.38 7.73
CA ASP A 28 -10.33 0.09 8.20
C ASP A 28 -9.17 -0.73 7.61
N LEU A 29 -9.38 -1.42 6.48
CA LEU A 29 -8.35 -2.21 5.80
C LEU A 29 -7.15 -1.31 5.45
N PRO A 30 -5.96 -1.55 6.02
CA PRO A 30 -4.78 -0.78 5.68
C PRO A 30 -4.44 -0.94 4.19
N VAL A 31 -4.03 0.15 3.55
CA VAL A 31 -3.62 0.17 2.14
C VAL A 31 -2.20 0.72 2.04
N ALA A 32 -1.28 -0.09 1.51
CA ALA A 32 0.05 0.35 1.12
C ALA A 32 0.05 0.74 -0.36
N LEU A 33 0.52 1.96 -0.66
CA LEU A 33 0.49 2.52 -2.02
C LEU A 33 1.91 2.67 -2.59
N GLY A 34 2.17 1.93 -3.66
CA GLY A 34 3.38 2.11 -4.47
C GLY A 34 3.17 3.24 -5.49
N LYS A 35 4.11 4.19 -5.57
CA LYS A 35 4.05 5.27 -6.58
C LYS A 35 4.45 4.74 -7.96
N HIS A 36 3.60 4.90 -8.97
CA HIS A 36 3.93 4.54 -10.35
C HIS A 36 3.77 5.71 -11.34
N PRO A 37 4.52 5.71 -12.46
CA PRO A 37 5.52 4.72 -12.91
C PRO A 37 6.94 5.02 -12.40
N PHE A 38 7.81 3.99 -12.39
CA PHE A 38 9.22 4.10 -11.98
C PHE A 38 10.19 4.41 -13.14
N GLY A 39 9.68 4.81 -14.31
CA GLY A 39 10.53 5.06 -15.49
C GLY A 39 11.24 6.41 -15.42
N GLY A 40 12.53 6.45 -15.78
CA GLY A 40 13.31 7.69 -15.87
C GLY A 40 13.65 8.33 -14.52
N ILE A 41 13.60 7.55 -13.44
CA ILE A 41 13.91 7.99 -12.07
C ILE A 41 15.33 7.55 -11.70
N ASP A 42 16.05 8.41 -10.96
CA ASP A 42 17.37 8.09 -10.40
C ASP A 42 17.30 6.91 -9.41
N GLU A 43 18.33 6.07 -9.41
CA GLU A 43 18.40 4.86 -8.56
C GLU A 43 18.30 5.19 -7.06
N ASN A 44 18.92 6.29 -6.60
CA ASN A 44 18.83 6.68 -5.19
C ASN A 44 17.41 7.13 -4.79
N VAL A 45 16.64 7.65 -5.76
CA VAL A 45 15.24 8.02 -5.53
C VAL A 45 14.36 6.78 -5.49
N ILE A 46 14.69 5.75 -6.28
CA ILE A 46 13.99 4.46 -6.27
C ILE A 46 14.15 3.78 -4.90
N ASP A 47 15.35 3.75 -4.33
CA ASP A 47 15.58 3.15 -3.01
C ASP A 47 14.72 3.80 -1.91
N GLY A 48 14.64 5.13 -1.89
CA GLY A 48 13.77 5.84 -0.94
C GLY A 48 12.28 5.55 -1.13
N LEU A 49 11.82 5.33 -2.37
CA LEU A 49 10.45 4.93 -2.65
C LEU A 49 10.17 3.49 -2.18
N ILE A 50 11.14 2.59 -2.34
CA ILE A 50 11.06 1.21 -1.87
C ILE A 50 10.98 1.18 -0.34
N ASP A 51 11.89 1.87 0.35
CA ASP A 51 11.92 1.92 1.82
C ASP A 51 10.60 2.46 2.40
N GLY A 52 10.09 3.54 1.82
CA GLY A 52 8.80 4.11 2.21
C GLY A 52 7.63 3.16 1.96
N PHE A 53 7.66 2.38 0.88
CA PHE A 53 6.62 1.41 0.55
C PHE A 53 6.66 0.19 1.48
N VAL A 54 7.85 -0.35 1.74
CA VAL A 54 8.05 -1.45 2.69
C VAL A 54 7.60 -1.05 4.09
N THR A 55 7.91 0.19 4.50
CA THR A 55 7.47 0.73 5.79
C THR A 55 5.94 0.75 5.91
N GLN A 56 5.22 1.20 4.87
CA GLN A 56 3.75 1.18 4.85
C GLN A 56 3.19 -0.24 5.02
N ILE A 57 3.78 -1.23 4.34
CA ILE A 57 3.34 -2.63 4.43
C ILE A 57 3.51 -3.16 5.86
N ILE A 58 4.68 -2.94 6.46
CA ILE A 58 4.98 -3.39 7.83
C ILE A 58 4.04 -2.72 8.84
N SER A 59 3.81 -1.41 8.69
CA SER A 59 2.86 -0.66 9.52
C SER A 59 1.44 -1.21 9.40
N GLY A 60 0.97 -1.48 8.18
CA GLY A 60 -0.36 -2.07 7.94
C GLY A 60 -0.55 -3.43 8.61
N PHE A 61 0.46 -4.30 8.57
CA PHE A 61 0.41 -5.59 9.27
C PHE A 61 0.48 -5.48 10.79
N ARG A 62 1.13 -4.44 11.32
CA ARG A 62 1.26 -4.22 12.77
C ARG A 62 0.11 -3.41 13.37
N GLY A 63 -0.63 -2.68 12.56
CA GLY A 63 -1.66 -1.73 13.00
C GLY A 63 -1.10 -0.49 13.69
N VAL A 64 0.11 -0.04 13.30
CA VAL A 64 0.81 1.13 13.87
C VAL A 64 1.35 2.07 12.81
#